data_AF-A0A3E1NUG4-F1
#
_entry.id   AF-A0A3E1NUG4-F1
#
_cell.length_a   1.000
_cell.length_b   1.000
_cell.length_c   1.000
_cell.angle_alpha   90.00
_cell.angle_beta   90.00
_cell.angle_gamma   90.00
#
_symmetry.space_group_name_H-M   'P 1'
#
loop_
_entity.id
_entity.type
_entity.pdbx_description
1 polymer ?
#
loop_
_entity_poly.entity_id
_entity_poly.type
_entity_poly.pdbx_seq_one_letter_code
_entity_poly.pdbx_strand_id
1 'polypeptide(L)'
;MNNNADMLLNNFDVAACDSVNLMYTEFLFSIQHVDRMKHENTVHLWSNKYMDRLKQRLEGTAQEYISGNRDIRTIDWFQKKLMYMIRLHLQEFSQMIRYV
;
A
#
# COMPACT_ATOMS: atom_id res chain seq x y z
N MET A 1 -17.52 19.65 10.63
CA MET A 1 -16.36 19.06 11.32
C MET A 1 -16.56 17.56 11.32
N ASN A 2 -15.70 16.83 10.61
CA ASN A 2 -15.82 15.38 10.38
C ASN A 2 -14.66 14.64 11.07
N ASN A 3 -14.35 15.04 12.31
CA ASN A 3 -13.14 14.65 13.05
C ASN A 3 -12.93 13.12 13.11
N ASN A 4 -14.02 12.34 13.11
CA ASN A 4 -13.92 10.87 13.11
C ASN A 4 -13.42 10.32 11.77
N ALA A 5 -13.91 10.87 10.64
CA ALA A 5 -13.47 10.43 9.32
C ALA A 5 -12.00 10.80 9.07
N ASP A 6 -11.58 12.00 9.49
CA ASP A 6 -10.18 12.42 9.38
C ASP A 6 -9.25 11.57 10.25
N MET A 7 -9.68 11.22 11.48
CA MET A 7 -8.94 10.29 12.35
C MET A 7 -8.81 8.90 11.72
N LEU A 8 -9.88 8.37 11.12
CA LEU A 8 -9.84 7.08 10.42
C LEU A 8 -8.91 7.12 9.21
N LEU A 9 -8.91 8.21 8.44
CA LEU A 9 -7.97 8.39 7.33
C LEU A 9 -6.52 8.43 7.82
N ASN A 10 -6.23 9.15 8.91
CA ASN A 10 -4.89 9.18 9.49
C ASN A 10 -4.45 7.79 9.99
N ASN A 11 -5.33 7.06 10.67
CA ASN A 11 -5.02 5.71 11.14
C ASN A 11 -4.76 4.76 9.96
N PHE A 12 -5.53 4.89 8.88
CA PHE A 12 -5.29 4.15 7.66
C PHE A 12 -3.93 4.50 7.04
N ASP A 13 -3.56 5.78 7.01
CA ASP A 13 -2.28 6.24 6.45
C ASP A 13 -1.08 5.61 7.16
N VAL A 14 -1.12 5.58 8.51
CA VAL A 14 -0.08 4.96 9.33
C VAL A 14 0.02 3.46 9.01
N ALA A 15 -1.11 2.75 9.00
CA ALA A 15 -1.14 1.32 8.70
C ALA A 15 -0.66 1.01 7.26
N ALA A 16 -0.95 1.91 6.31
CA ALA A 16 -0.51 1.81 4.94
C ALA A 16 1.00 2.01 4.81
N CYS A 17 1.55 3.03 5.47
CA CYS A 17 2.99 3.29 5.54
C CYS A 17 3.76 2.10 6.15
N ASP A 18 3.28 1.53 7.25
CA ASP A 18 3.86 0.33 7.86
C ASP A 18 3.84 -0.86 6.90
N SER A 19 2.75 -1.01 6.13
CA SER A 19 2.62 -2.05 5.11
C SER A 19 3.59 -1.85 3.95
N VAL A 20 3.80 -0.62 3.49
CA VAL A 20 4.81 -0.28 2.46
C VAL A 20 6.20 -0.66 2.93
N ASN A 21 6.59 -0.25 4.14
CA ASN A 21 7.90 -0.54 4.71
C ASN A 21 8.14 -2.05 4.86
N LEU A 22 7.16 -2.78 5.38
CA LEU A 22 7.24 -4.24 5.51
C LEU A 22 7.41 -4.92 4.16
N MET A 23 6.58 -4.58 3.17
CA MET A 23 6.67 -5.17 1.83
C MET A 23 8.00 -4.83 1.15
N TYR A 24 8.53 -3.63 1.38
CA TYR A 24 9.82 -3.20 0.84
C TYR A 24 10.98 -3.97 1.45
N THR A 25 10.98 -4.15 2.77
CA THR A 25 11.98 -4.99 3.45
C THR A 25 11.93 -6.43 2.94
N GLU A 26 10.75 -7.05 2.84
CA GLU A 26 10.61 -8.40 2.29
C GLU A 26 11.07 -8.49 0.82
N PHE A 27 10.79 -7.48 0.01
CA PHE A 27 11.26 -7.38 -1.37
C PHE A 27 12.79 -7.35 -1.43
N LEU A 28 13.44 -6.50 -0.64
CA LEU A 28 14.90 -6.39 -0.58
C LEU A 28 15.56 -7.73 -0.24
N PHE A 29 15.02 -8.43 0.76
CA PHE A 29 15.49 -9.78 1.10
C PHE A 29 15.32 -10.77 -0.04
N SER A 30 14.24 -10.66 -0.82
CA SER A 30 13.96 -11.57 -1.94
C SER A 30 14.93 -11.38 -3.11
N ILE A 31 15.53 -10.20 -3.25
CA ILE A 31 16.46 -9.88 -4.34
C ILE A 31 17.91 -9.71 -3.89
N GLN A 32 18.23 -9.92 -2.60
CA GLN A 32 19.55 -9.63 -2.01
C GLN A 32 20.74 -10.36 -2.68
N HIS A 33 20.47 -11.48 -3.36
CA HIS A 33 21.48 -12.28 -4.07
C HIS A 33 21.27 -12.28 -5.59
N VAL A 34 20.36 -11.45 -6.11
CA VAL A 34 20.07 -11.36 -7.54
C VAL A 34 21.00 -10.33 -8.17
N ASP A 35 21.89 -10.79 -9.06
CA ASP A 35 22.67 -9.90 -9.92
C ASP A 35 21.73 -9.26 -10.95
N ARG A 36 21.35 -8.00 -10.72
CA ARG A 36 20.32 -7.29 -11.49
C ARG A 36 20.76 -7.06 -12.94
N MET A 37 22.07 -6.89 -13.18
CA MET A 37 22.64 -6.72 -14.52
C MET A 37 22.51 -7.98 -15.37
N LYS A 38 22.30 -9.15 -14.73
CA LYS A 38 22.14 -10.45 -15.40
C LYS A 38 20.71 -10.99 -15.33
N HIS A 39 19.92 -10.54 -14.37
CA HIS A 39 18.62 -11.12 -14.03
C HIS A 39 17.52 -10.08 -13.83
N GLU A 40 17.44 -9.09 -14.72
CA GLU A 40 16.42 -8.04 -14.72
C GLU A 40 14.98 -8.61 -14.64
N ASN A 41 14.70 -9.69 -15.38
CA ASN A 41 13.41 -10.38 -15.36
C ASN A 41 13.04 -10.91 -13.97
N THR A 42 14.03 -11.38 -13.19
CA THR A 42 13.80 -11.87 -11.83
C THR A 42 13.44 -10.72 -10.91
N VAL A 43 14.12 -9.57 -11.04
CA VAL A 43 13.77 -8.37 -10.28
C VAL A 43 12.36 -7.91 -10.63
N HIS A 44 12.02 -7.82 -11.92
CA HIS A 44 10.69 -7.43 -12.38
C HIS A 44 9.59 -8.37 -11.85
N LEU A 45 9.83 -9.68 -11.85
CA LEU A 45 8.89 -10.67 -11.30
C LEU A 45 8.62 -10.42 -9.82
N TRP A 46 9.68 -10.21 -9.02
CA TRP A 46 9.54 -9.90 -7.61
C TRP A 46 8.86 -8.55 -7.36
N SER A 47 9.19 -7.52 -8.15
CA SER A 47 8.53 -6.22 -8.08
C SER A 47 7.03 -6.33 -8.28
N ASN A 48 6.57 -7.03 -9.33
CA ASN A 48 5.15 -7.26 -9.58
C ASN A 48 4.48 -8.03 -8.43
N LYS A 49 5.12 -9.11 -7.98
CA LYS A 49 4.59 -9.94 -6.90
C LYS A 49 4.36 -9.13 -5.62
N TYR A 50 5.33 -8.30 -5.23
CA TYR A 50 5.22 -7.49 -4.02
C TYR A 50 4.29 -6.30 -4.18
N MET A 51 4.19 -5.71 -5.39
CA MET A 51 3.20 -4.69 -5.72
C MET A 51 1.78 -5.22 -5.56
N ASP A 52 1.50 -6.41 -6.09
CA ASP A 52 0.18 -7.05 -6.00
C ASP A 52 -0.16 -7.41 -4.55
N ARG A 53 0.81 -7.93 -3.78
CA ARG A 53 0.63 -8.22 -2.35
C ARG A 53 0.32 -6.96 -1.55
N LEU A 54 1.05 -5.87 -1.80
CA LEU A 54 0.81 -4.59 -1.14
C LEU A 54 -0.59 -4.07 -1.47
N LYS A 55 -0.97 -4.09 -2.75
CA LYS A 55 -2.30 -3.68 -3.20
C LYS A 55 -3.41 -4.46 -2.50
N GLN A 56 -3.33 -5.79 -2.51
CA GLN A 56 -4.32 -6.65 -1.85
C GLN A 56 -4.44 -6.36 -0.35
N ARG A 57 -3.31 -6.15 0.33
CA ARG A 57 -3.28 -5.82 1.75
C ARG A 57 -3.97 -4.48 2.02
N LEU A 58 -3.63 -3.45 1.27
CA LEU A 58 -4.20 -2.11 1.44
C LEU A 58 -5.70 -2.08 1.10
N GLU A 59 -6.13 -2.77 0.04
CA GLU A 59 -7.55 -2.92 -0.32
C GLU A 59 -8.33 -3.68 0.77
N GLY A 60 -7.74 -4.75 1.33
CA GLY A 60 -8.32 -5.48 2.46
C GLY A 60 -8.50 -4.60 3.70
N THR A 61 -7.45 -3.87 4.11
CA THR A 61 -7.53 -2.94 5.25
C THR A 61 -8.53 -1.82 5.00
N ALA A 62 -8.59 -1.26 3.78
CA ALA A 62 -9.58 -0.24 3.44
C ALA A 62 -11.01 -0.80 3.55
N GLN A 63 -11.23 -2.03 3.11
CA GLN A 63 -12.53 -2.69 3.20
C GLN A 63 -12.97 -2.90 4.66
N GLU A 64 -12.04 -3.22 5.57
CA GLU A 64 -12.30 -3.29 7.01
C GLU A 64 -12.73 -1.93 7.57
N TYR A 65 -12.04 -0.85 7.21
CA TYR A 65 -12.37 0.51 7.65
C TYR A 65 -13.74 0.95 7.14
N ILE A 66 -14.07 0.66 5.88
CA ILE A 66 -15.38 0.95 5.29
C ILE A 66 -16.47 0.14 5.98
N SER A 67 -16.23 -1.16 6.18
CA SER A 67 -17.24 -2.07 6.75
C SER A 67 -17.52 -1.80 8.22
N GLY A 68 -16.50 -1.38 8.99
CA GLY A 68 -16.62 -1.01 10.39
C GLY A 68 -17.20 0.39 10.64
N ASN A 69 -17.31 1.24 9.62
CA ASN A 69 -17.73 2.64 9.76
C ASN A 69 -18.80 3.04 8.73
N ARG A 70 -19.81 2.18 8.51
CA ARG A 70 -20.89 2.40 7.53
C ARG A 70 -21.74 3.64 7.82
N ASP A 71 -21.78 4.08 9.07
CA ASP A 71 -22.61 5.20 9.51
C ASP A 71 -21.97 6.57 9.25
N ILE A 72 -20.78 6.62 8.62
CA ILE A 72 -20.18 7.88 8.17
C ILE A 72 -21.11 8.52 7.14
N ARG A 73 -21.68 9.67 7.48
CA ARG A 73 -22.60 10.44 6.63
C ARG A 73 -22.03 10.75 5.24
N THR A 74 -20.70 10.78 5.12
CA THR A 74 -19.95 11.02 3.88
C THR A 74 -19.17 9.78 3.43
N ILE A 75 -19.80 8.59 3.48
CA ILE A 75 -19.14 7.31 3.18
C ILE A 75 -18.53 7.26 1.77
N ASP A 76 -19.21 7.80 0.75
CA ASP A 76 -18.68 7.85 -0.62
C ASP A 76 -17.39 8.68 -0.72
N TRP A 77 -17.33 9.79 0.00
CA TRP A 77 -16.14 10.62 0.08
C TRP A 77 -15.00 9.89 0.79
N PHE A 78 -15.32 9.20 1.89
CA PHE A 78 -14.35 8.43 2.66
C PHE A 78 -13.76 7.28 1.83
N GLN A 79 -14.59 6.53 1.12
CA GLN A 79 -14.17 5.49 0.19
C GLN A 79 -13.25 6.04 -0.90
N LYS A 80 -13.63 7.15 -1.54
CA LYS A 80 -12.78 7.81 -2.55
C LYS A 80 -11.43 8.25 -1.99
N LYS A 81 -11.40 8.74 -0.75
CA LYS A 81 -10.16 9.13 -0.07
C LYS A 81 -9.26 7.93 0.23
N LEU A 82 -9.81 6.83 0.73
CA LEU A 82 -9.06 5.58 0.91
C LEU A 82 -8.47 5.10 -0.42
N MET A 83 -9.26 5.02 -1.49
CA MET A 83 -8.76 4.59 -2.81
C MET A 83 -7.66 5.50 -3.36
N TYR A 84 -7.75 6.81 -3.10
CA TYR A 84 -6.69 7.76 -3.45
C TYR A 84 -5.40 7.48 -2.66
N MET A 85 -5.49 7.27 -1.35
CA MET A 85 -4.33 6.99 -0.49
C MET A 85 -3.67 5.66 -0.86
N ILE A 86 -4.44 4.61 -1.17
CA ILE A 86 -3.89 3.35 -1.69
C ILE A 86 -3.04 3.60 -2.92
N ARG A 87 -3.52 4.40 -3.88
CA ARG A 87 -2.75 4.73 -5.09
C ARG A 87 -1.44 5.44 -4.77
N LEU A 88 -1.43 6.36 -3.80
CA LEU A 88 -0.20 7.05 -3.37
C LEU A 88 0.82 6.08 -2.78
N HIS A 89 0.39 5.21 -1.86
CA HIS A 89 1.28 4.21 -1.23
C HIS A 89 1.84 3.20 -2.24
N LEU A 90 1.04 2.79 -3.24
CA LEU A 90 1.52 1.94 -4.33
C LEU A 90 2.54 2.67 -5.23
N GLN A 91 2.33 3.96 -5.48
CA GLN A 91 3.29 4.77 -6.23
C GLN A 91 4.61 4.93 -5.46
N GLU A 92 4.54 5.21 -4.16
CA GLU A 92 5.71 5.29 -3.29
C GLU A 92 6.51 4.00 -3.33
N PHE A 93 5.85 2.87 -3.10
CA PHE A 93 6.48 1.55 -3.20
C PHE A 93 7.12 1.30 -4.57
N SER A 94 6.44 1.68 -5.66
CA SER A 94 7.01 1.57 -7.01
C SER A 94 8.27 2.42 -7.18
N GLN A 95 8.34 3.60 -6.56
CA GLN A 95 9.52 4.44 -6.64
C GLN A 95 10.67 3.84 -5.82
N MET A 96 10.39 3.38 -4.60
CA MET A 96 11.39 2.75 -3.74
C MET A 96 12.09 1.58 -4.45
N ILE A 97 11.32 0.69 -5.08
CA ILE A 97 11.88 -0.46 -5.83
C ILE A 97 12.76 -0.04 -7.01
N ARG A 98 12.46 1.07 -7.68
CA ARG A 98 13.25 1.56 -8.83
C ARG A 98 14.64 2.07 -8.42
N TYR A 99 14.80 2.50 -7.17
CA TYR A 99 16.05 3.06 -6.65
C TYR A 99 16.88 2.07 -5.82
N VAL A 100 16.35 0.88 -5.52
CA VAL A 100 17.16 -0.32 -5.27
C VAL A 100 17.80 -0.72 -6.57
#